data_AF-A0A7Z0BP10-F1
#
_entry.id   AF-A0A7Z0BP10-F1
#
_cell.length_a   1.000
_cell.length_b   1.000
_cell.length_c   1.000
_cell.angle_alpha   90.00
_cell.angle_beta   90.00
_cell.angle_gamma   90.00
#
_symmetry.space_group_name_H-M   'P 1'
#
loop_
_entity.id
_entity.type
_entity.pdbx_description
1 polymer ?
#
loop_
_entity_poly.entity_id
_entity_poly.type
_entity_poly.pdbx_seq_one_letter_code
_entity_poly.pdbx_strand_id
1 'polypeptide(L)'
;MAEPRSPVIRFPRRQSPIPKTCPPPPRDTQGDAELRASLLADIFDELIRKKGEHPEGLLVHAAALFAKDLLEEMVVLYRQALCETQGGSGHV
;
A
#
# COMPACT_ATOMS: atom_id res chain seq x y z
N MET A 1 -25.45 -51.22 7.41
CA MET A 1 -24.14 -51.06 8.08
C MET A 1 -23.78 -49.58 8.02
N ALA A 2 -23.79 -48.87 9.15
CA ALA A 2 -23.55 -47.42 9.21
C ALA A 2 -22.12 -47.15 9.73
N GLU A 3 -21.32 -46.39 8.98
CA GLU A 3 -19.97 -46.04 9.40
C GLU A 3 -19.95 -45.06 10.60
N PRO A 4 -19.03 -45.25 11.57
CA PRO A 4 -18.87 -44.30 12.67
C PRO A 4 -18.12 -43.05 12.19
N ARG A 5 -18.83 -41.91 12.15
CA ARG A 5 -18.20 -40.59 11.92
C ARG A 5 -17.25 -40.29 13.08
N SER A 6 -15.96 -40.20 12.77
CA SER A 6 -14.91 -39.77 13.71
C SER A 6 -15.27 -38.43 14.38
N PRO A 7 -15.26 -38.33 15.72
CA PRO A 7 -15.52 -37.07 16.41
C PRO A 7 -14.30 -36.15 16.26
N VAL A 8 -14.40 -35.16 15.37
CA VAL A 8 -13.40 -34.09 15.25
C VAL A 8 -13.45 -33.23 16.53
N ILE A 9 -12.48 -33.42 17.42
CA ILE A 9 -12.28 -32.57 18.60
C ILE A 9 -11.86 -31.19 18.09
N ARG A 10 -12.72 -30.18 18.26
CA ARG A 10 -12.36 -28.80 17.92
C ARG A 10 -11.26 -28.33 18.87
N PHE A 11 -10.13 -27.90 18.32
CA PHE A 11 -9.08 -27.24 19.09
C PHE A 11 -9.68 -26.05 19.89
N PRO A 12 -9.27 -25.86 21.16
CA PRO A 12 -9.75 -24.74 21.96
C PRO A 12 -9.46 -23.42 21.23
N ARG A 13 -10.50 -22.62 20.97
CA ARG A 13 -10.33 -21.28 20.39
C ARG A 13 -9.53 -20.43 21.38
N ARG A 14 -8.23 -20.23 21.12
CA ARG A 14 -7.43 -19.26 21.85
C ARG A 14 -8.02 -17.88 21.61
N GLN A 15 -8.32 -17.15 22.68
CA GLN A 15 -8.65 -15.73 22.57
C GLN A 15 -7.44 -15.00 22.00
N SER A 16 -7.64 -14.11 21.03
CA SER A 16 -6.54 -13.29 20.52
C SER A 16 -5.93 -12.51 21.68
N PRO A 17 -4.60 -12.46 21.81
CA PRO A 17 -3.97 -11.65 22.85
C PRO A 17 -4.23 -10.14 22.67
N ILE A 18 -4.74 -9.75 21.51
CA ILE A 18 -5.13 -8.38 21.19
C ILE A 18 -6.52 -8.14 21.80
N PRO A 19 -6.65 -7.19 22.76
CA PRO A 19 -7.94 -6.81 23.33
C PRO A 19 -8.86 -6.27 22.24
N LYS A 20 -10.03 -6.89 22.05
CA LYS A 20 -11.05 -6.43 21.08
C LYS A 20 -11.63 -5.05 21.41
N THR A 21 -11.37 -4.55 22.61
CA THR A 21 -11.80 -3.25 23.13
C THR A 21 -10.88 -2.10 22.74
N CYS A 22 -9.67 -2.37 22.25
CA CYS A 22 -8.78 -1.31 21.78
C CYS A 22 -8.99 -1.12 20.27
N PRO A 23 -9.62 -0.01 19.83
CA PRO A 23 -9.58 0.36 18.43
C PRO A 23 -8.10 0.51 18.01
N PRO A 24 -7.76 0.15 16.76
CA PRO A 24 -6.42 0.43 16.25
C PRO A 24 -6.11 1.93 16.38
N PRO A 25 -4.85 2.30 16.64
CA PRO A 25 -4.46 3.70 16.68
C PRO A 25 -4.87 4.39 15.36
N PRO A 26 -5.21 5.69 15.40
CA PRO A 26 -5.51 6.44 14.18
C PRO A 26 -4.33 6.28 13.22
N ARG A 27 -4.61 5.75 12.03
CA ARG A 27 -3.60 5.62 10.99
C ARG A 27 -3.42 6.97 10.33
N ASP A 28 -2.18 7.43 10.24
CA ASP A 28 -1.82 8.57 9.41
C ASP A 28 -1.84 8.13 7.94
N THR A 29 -3.04 8.08 7.37
CA THR A 29 -3.22 7.61 6.00
C THR A 29 -2.50 8.49 4.97
N GLN A 30 -2.30 9.78 5.29
CA GLN A 30 -1.54 10.71 4.46
C GLN A 30 -0.05 10.40 4.55
N GLY A 31 0.52 10.35 5.74
CA GLY A 31 1.93 10.00 5.94
C GLY A 31 2.28 8.63 5.34
N ASP A 32 1.39 7.64 5.50
CA ASP A 32 1.56 6.31 4.88
C ASP A 32 1.53 6.37 3.34
N ALA A 33 0.71 7.24 2.75
CA ALA A 33 0.67 7.44 1.29
C ALA A 33 1.93 8.14 0.78
N GLU A 34 2.38 9.19 1.47
CA GLU A 34 3.61 9.92 1.12
C GLU A 34 4.86 9.04 1.25
N LEU A 35 4.95 8.23 2.30
CA LEU A 35 6.04 7.27 2.47
C LEU A 35 6.08 6.24 1.33
N ARG A 36 4.92 5.69 0.96
CA ARG A 36 4.84 4.73 -0.17
C ARG A 36 5.24 5.37 -1.49
N ALA A 37 4.86 6.61 -1.73
CA ALA A 37 5.29 7.34 -2.92
C ALA A 37 6.82 7.53 -2.93
N SER A 38 7.43 7.90 -1.80
CA SER A 38 8.90 8.01 -1.70
C SER A 38 9.60 6.68 -2.01
N LEU A 39 9.14 5.58 -1.42
CA LEU A 39 9.73 4.25 -1.65
C LEU A 39 9.61 3.81 -3.11
N LEU A 40 8.49 4.09 -3.77
CA LEU A 40 8.32 3.78 -5.19
C LEU A 40 9.23 4.62 -6.08
N ALA A 41 9.42 5.90 -5.76
CA ALA A 41 10.37 6.76 -6.47
C ALA A 41 11.80 6.19 -6.39
N ASP A 42 12.24 5.77 -5.20
CA ASP A 42 13.55 5.15 -5.01
C ASP A 42 13.72 3.86 -5.84
N ILE A 43 12.68 3.03 -5.88
CA ILE A 43 12.66 1.80 -6.70
C ILE A 43 12.79 2.13 -8.18
N PHE A 44 12.02 3.11 -8.68
CA PHE A 44 12.10 3.51 -10.08
C PHE A 44 13.47 4.10 -10.42
N ASP A 45 14.06 4.90 -9.54
CA ASP A 45 15.42 5.40 -9.73
C ASP A 45 16.46 4.29 -9.80
N GLU A 46 16.32 3.24 -8.98
CA GLU A 46 17.19 2.08 -9.06
C GLU A 46 17.03 1.32 -10.39
N LEU A 47 15.79 1.11 -10.85
CA LEU A 47 15.50 0.46 -12.13
C LEU A 47 16.03 1.27 -13.32
N ILE A 48 15.88 2.59 -13.28
CA ILE A 48 16.40 3.51 -14.29
C ILE A 48 17.93 3.42 -14.35
N ARG A 49 18.59 3.39 -13.18
CA ARG A 49 20.06 3.30 -13.07
C ARG A 49 20.63 1.97 -13.58
N LYS A 50 19.91 0.85 -13.38
CA LYS A 50 20.32 -0.51 -13.80
C LYS A 50 20.10 -0.82 -15.29
N LYS A 51 20.03 0.21 -16.13
CA LYS A 51 19.85 0.06 -17.59
C LYS A 51 20.97 -0.81 -18.19
N GLY A 52 20.60 -1.99 -18.69
CA GLY A 52 21.51 -2.93 -19.37
C GLY A 52 21.81 -4.23 -18.63
N GLU A 53 21.32 -4.40 -17.39
CA GLU A 53 21.51 -5.64 -16.62
C GLU A 53 20.55 -6.77 -17.05
N HIS A 54 19.50 -6.45 -17.81
CA HIS A 54 18.49 -7.40 -18.23
C HIS A 54 18.28 -7.41 -19.74
N PRO A 55 17.94 -8.56 -20.34
CA PRO A 55 17.62 -8.67 -21.77
C PRO A 55 16.41 -7.80 -22.15
N GLU A 56 15.48 -7.57 -21.22
CA GLU A 56 14.35 -6.64 -21.35
C GLU A 56 14.65 -5.23 -20.83
N GLY A 57 15.92 -4.91 -20.59
CA GLY A 57 16.35 -3.70 -19.87
C GLY A 57 15.88 -2.39 -20.50
N LEU A 58 15.65 -2.34 -21.82
CA LEU A 58 15.12 -1.14 -22.48
C LEU A 58 13.63 -0.92 -22.17
N LEU A 59 12.82 -1.99 -22.19
CA LEU A 59 11.38 -1.91 -21.87
C LEU A 59 11.17 -1.59 -20.40
N VAL A 60 11.92 -2.25 -19.51
CA VAL A 60 11.86 -1.98 -18.06
C VAL A 60 12.31 -0.55 -17.76
N HIS A 61 13.37 -0.06 -18.40
CA HIS A 61 13.83 1.32 -18.24
C HIS A 61 12.79 2.34 -18.71
N ALA A 62 12.19 2.11 -19.89
CA ALA A 62 11.12 2.98 -20.40
C ALA A 62 9.90 2.97 -19.47
N ALA A 63 9.46 1.79 -19.02
CA ALA A 63 8.35 1.64 -18.09
C ALA A 63 8.63 2.33 -16.74
N ALA A 64 9.86 2.24 -16.22
CA ALA A 64 10.26 2.89 -14.97
C ALA A 64 10.24 4.42 -15.10
N LEU A 65 10.66 4.98 -16.23
CA LEU A 65 10.54 6.43 -16.50
C LEU A 65 9.08 6.88 -16.49
N PHE A 66 8.21 6.21 -17.26
CA PHE A 66 6.78 6.55 -17.29
C PHE A 66 6.08 6.36 -15.95
N ALA A 67 6.44 5.30 -15.21
CA ALA A 67 5.87 5.04 -13.89
C ALA A 67 6.30 6.10 -12.87
N LYS A 68 7.54 6.61 -12.97
CA LYS A 68 8.03 7.70 -12.13
C LYS A 68 7.30 9.01 -12.42
N ASP A 69 7.17 9.39 -13.69
CA ASP A 69 6.45 10.60 -14.09
C ASP A 69 4.98 10.55 -13.61
N LEU A 70 4.31 9.40 -13.80
CA LEU A 70 2.94 9.19 -13.32
C LEU A 70 2.83 9.30 -11.79
N LEU A 71 3.79 8.73 -11.06
CA LEU A 71 3.81 8.80 -9.60
C LEU A 71 3.92 10.24 -9.10
N GLU A 72 4.76 11.06 -9.72
CA GLU A 72 4.91 12.48 -9.37
C GLU A 72 3.58 13.23 -9.57
N GLU A 73 2.89 12.99 -10.69
CA GLU A 73 1.57 13.57 -10.95
C GLU A 73 0.52 13.11 -9.91
N MET A 74 0.49 11.81 -9.58
CA MET A 74 -0.41 11.27 -8.56
C MET A 74 -0.20 11.90 -7.18
N VAL A 75 1.05 12.17 -6.80
CA VAL A 75 1.36 12.84 -5.52
C VAL A 75 0.81 14.26 -5.51
N VAL A 76 0.96 15.00 -6.60
CA VAL A 76 0.42 16.36 -6.73
C VAL A 76 -1.12 16.33 -6.61
N LEU A 77 -1.79 15.46 -7.37
CA LEU A 77 -3.24 15.32 -7.34
C LEU A 77 -3.76 14.91 -5.96
N TYR A 78 -3.06 14.00 -5.28
CA TYR A 78 -3.41 13.56 -3.93
C TYR A 78 -3.34 14.71 -2.93
N ARG A 79 -2.25 15.49 -2.94
CA ARG A 79 -2.10 16.66 -2.06
C ARG A 79 -3.13 17.73 -2.36
N GLN A 80 -3.45 17.96 -3.65
CA GLN A 80 -4.51 18.88 -4.04
C GLN A 80 -5.87 18.45 -3.47
N ALA A 81 -6.24 17.18 -3.64
CA ALA A 81 -7.50 16.65 -3.10
C ALA A 81 -7.57 16.76 -1.56
N LEU A 82 -6.44 16.57 -0.87
CA LEU A 82 -6.37 16.80 0.58
C LEU A 82 -6.60 18.28 0.95
N CYS A 83 -6.01 19.22 0.21
CA CYS A 83 -6.26 20.65 0.43
C CYS A 83 -7.72 21.03 0.18
N GLU A 84 -8.33 20.51 -0.88
CA GLU A 84 -9.74 20.78 -1.23
C GLU A 84 -10.70 20.24 -0.15
N THR A 85 -10.48 19.01 0.32
CA THR A 85 -11.29 18.39 1.37
C THR A 85 -11.15 19.10 2.72
N GLN A 86 -9.96 19.61 3.06
CA GLN A 86 -9.73 20.36 4.29
C GLN A 86 -10.26 21.80 4.20
N GLY A 87 -10.13 22.45 3.04
CA GLY A 87 -10.61 23.82 2.81
C GLY A 87 -12.13 23.95 2.67
N GLY A 88 -12.83 22.89 2.22
CA GLY A 88 -14.30 22.87 2.10
C GLY A 88 -15.06 22.79 3.43
N SER A 89 -14.37 22.54 4.55
CA SER A 89 -14.98 22.41 5.88
C SER A 89 -15.23 23.75 6.59
N GLY A 90 -14.91 24.89 5.94
CA GLY A 90 -15.00 26.25 6.51
C GLY A 90 -16.10 27.14 5.91
N HIS A 91 -17.06 26.59 5.19
CA HIS A 91 -18.22 27.34 4.65
C HIS A 91 -19.54 26.70 5.09
N VAL A 92 -19.91 26.91 6.36
CA VAL A 92 -21.27 26.77 6.88
C VAL A 92 -21.54 27.95 7.81
#